data_AF-A0A2V7MFX4-F1
#
_entry.id   AF-A0A2V7MFX4-F1
#
_cell.length_a   1.000
_cell.length_b   1.000
_cell.length_c   1.000
_cell.angle_alpha   90.00
_cell.angle_beta   90.00
_cell.angle_gamma   90.00
#
_symmetry.space_group_name_H-M   'P 1'
#
loop_
_entity.id
_entity.type
_entity.pdbx_description
1 polymer ?
#
loop_
_entity_poly.entity_id
_entity_poly.type
_entity_poly.pdbx_seq_one_letter_code
_entity_poly.pdbx_strand_id
1 'polypeptide(L)'
;MIARILSTPIPMAAGNIPAGKPRRIAADVLAAVLPGPGRERLAGGDVLAVTTGQQPGLFTGPLYTVHKALSAIALARRLEQERGVPVVPVFWVAGDDHDFAEANHAWVLGRDNEPVKIVLRERPHEAPQLPLFREPLGPDIRAALDALDAAIPDSECKPDVRQWLESTYRSDTNLADAGAEALQQLLGHRGLAVFRAHDRSAKRAAAPWILRALGETLADGLTPVMVEGRLGRDRLRQDGGDFVTRRSGERFTRTQLEQIAADTPERLSPNVLLRPLIEAVLFPTLAYVGGPGEMEYLPESAWLFASLGVSPQAHVPRWSGLIIEARIDKVLSKHGLTPADFAGQPGTLEAKIAKAELPSDLAESLKALRNDVESRFARISGEVQQLDPTLERTVQSARNAALAGTNEIEKKLVASLKRTQGTLVSQLAIHVGARRNSHRRVAHPRRRDSGRLAARQVGGATHGGTRGRGRPAA
;
A
#
# COMPACT_ATOMS: atom_id res chain seq x y z
N MET A 1 24.39 14.90 8.56
CA MET A 1 23.16 15.42 7.93
C MET A 1 22.07 14.38 8.13
N ILE A 2 20.98 14.72 8.82
CA ILE A 2 19.93 13.76 9.18
C ILE A 2 18.75 13.93 8.22
N ALA A 3 18.21 12.83 7.69
CA ALA A 3 17.00 12.86 6.87
C ALA A 3 15.81 13.36 7.68
N ARG A 4 14.95 14.19 7.08
CA ARG A 4 13.73 14.68 7.73
C ARG A 4 12.61 13.67 7.57
N ILE A 5 11.99 13.29 8.69
CA ILE A 5 10.85 12.37 8.70
C ILE A 5 9.57 13.18 8.85
N LEU A 6 8.66 13.07 7.88
CA LEU A 6 7.34 13.71 7.93
C LEU A 6 6.26 12.63 8.09
N SER A 7 5.60 12.61 9.24
CA SER A 7 4.49 11.68 9.49
C SER A 7 3.25 12.10 8.71
N THR A 8 2.57 11.11 8.11
CA THR A 8 1.27 11.26 7.44
C THR A 8 0.29 10.25 8.07
N PRO A 9 -0.33 10.60 9.21
CA PRO A 9 -1.15 9.67 9.97
C PRO A 9 -2.28 9.06 9.14
N ILE A 10 -2.54 7.77 9.32
CA ILE A 10 -3.73 7.13 8.73
C ILE A 10 -4.93 7.51 9.59
N PRO A 11 -5.99 8.12 9.03
CA PRO A 11 -7.16 8.51 9.79
C PRO A 11 -7.90 7.28 10.30
N MET A 12 -7.83 7.01 11.60
CA MET A 12 -8.66 6.05 12.29
C MET A 12 -8.65 6.36 13.79
N ALA A 13 -9.80 6.22 14.45
CA ALA A 13 -9.82 6.17 15.90
C ALA A 13 -9.08 4.91 16.33
N ALA A 14 -7.96 5.05 17.03
CA ALA A 14 -7.35 3.92 17.69
C ALA A 14 -8.39 3.38 18.69
N GLY A 15 -8.94 2.20 18.40
CA GLY A 15 -9.84 1.52 19.33
C GLY A 15 -9.12 1.26 20.65
N ASN A 16 -9.88 1.13 21.74
CA ASN A 16 -9.29 0.77 23.02
C ASN A 16 -8.56 -0.58 22.89
N ILE A 17 -7.26 -0.62 23.22
CA ILE A 17 -6.48 -1.85 23.11
C ILE A 17 -6.84 -2.73 24.32
N PRO A 18 -7.39 -3.94 24.13
CA PRO A 18 -7.84 -4.79 25.23
C PRO A 18 -6.69 -5.11 26.19
N ALA A 19 -7.01 -5.40 27.46
CA ALA A 19 -6.00 -5.81 28.43
C ALA A 19 -5.28 -7.11 28.03
N GLY A 20 -6.01 -8.04 27.40
CA GLY A 20 -5.54 -9.35 27.03
C GLY A 20 -5.25 -10.24 28.23
N LYS A 21 -4.94 -11.52 27.98
CA LYS A 21 -4.48 -12.46 28.99
C LYS A 21 -3.13 -13.04 28.54
N PRO A 22 -2.03 -12.75 29.26
CA PRO A 22 -0.74 -13.35 28.96
C PRO A 22 -0.83 -14.88 28.96
N ARG A 23 -0.14 -15.53 28.02
CA ARG A 23 -0.04 -16.99 27.98
C ARG A 23 1.25 -17.44 27.30
N ARG A 24 1.68 -18.65 27.62
CA ARG A 24 2.74 -19.35 26.89
C ARG A 24 2.38 -19.59 25.43
N ILE A 25 3.40 -19.53 24.58
CA ILE A 25 3.29 -19.86 23.16
C ILE A 25 3.56 -21.36 22.97
N ALA A 26 2.76 -22.01 22.12
CA ALA A 26 2.91 -23.43 21.82
C ALA A 26 4.26 -23.72 21.13
N ALA A 27 4.84 -24.89 21.39
CA ALA A 27 6.14 -25.28 20.84
C ALA A 27 6.15 -25.27 19.30
N ASP A 28 5.08 -25.76 18.66
CA ASP A 28 4.92 -25.74 17.21
C ASP A 28 4.88 -24.30 16.64
N VAL A 29 4.29 -23.35 17.37
CA VAL A 29 4.30 -21.94 16.96
C VAL A 29 5.70 -21.34 17.11
N LEU A 30 6.40 -21.63 18.22
CA LEU A 30 7.78 -21.18 18.44
C LEU A 30 8.77 -21.74 17.41
N ALA A 31 8.58 -22.98 16.96
CA ALA A 31 9.42 -23.61 15.95
C ALA A 31 9.37 -22.89 14.59
N ALA A 32 8.25 -22.25 14.28
CA ALA A 32 8.07 -21.45 13.06
C ALA A 32 8.59 -20.00 13.19
N VAL A 33 9.02 -19.57 14.38
CA VAL A 33 9.66 -18.27 14.58
C VAL A 33 11.16 -18.41 14.32
N LEU A 34 11.73 -17.51 13.53
CA LEU A 34 13.17 -17.48 13.28
C LEU A 34 13.97 -17.23 14.58
N PRO A 35 15.18 -17.79 14.71
CA PRO A 35 16.02 -17.56 15.88
C PRO A 35 16.36 -16.08 16.10
N GLY A 36 16.35 -15.66 17.36
CA GLY A 36 16.74 -14.31 17.79
C GLY A 36 15.97 -13.83 19.03
N PRO A 37 16.23 -12.58 19.47
CA PRO A 37 15.68 -12.07 20.73
C PRO A 37 14.16 -12.09 20.82
N GLY A 38 13.45 -11.86 19.72
CA GLY A 38 11.99 -11.95 19.67
C GLY A 38 11.47 -13.35 20.01
N ARG A 39 12.08 -14.40 19.46
CA ARG A 39 11.71 -15.80 19.75
C ARG A 39 12.03 -16.18 21.19
N GLU A 40 13.20 -15.79 21.70
CA GLU A 40 13.60 -16.04 23.08
C GLU A 40 12.60 -15.43 24.07
N ARG A 41 12.15 -14.21 23.81
CA ARG A 41 11.10 -13.56 24.60
C ARG A 41 9.77 -14.33 24.55
N LEU A 42 9.33 -14.79 23.37
CA LEU A 42 8.13 -15.61 23.24
C LEU A 42 8.23 -16.94 24.01
N ALA A 43 9.44 -17.51 24.10
CA ALA A 43 9.70 -18.76 24.81
C ALA A 43 9.88 -18.57 26.33
N GLY A 44 10.12 -17.33 26.79
CA GLY A 44 10.49 -17.01 28.16
C GLY A 44 9.37 -17.13 29.21
N GLY A 45 8.13 -17.36 28.81
CA GLY A 45 7.00 -17.52 29.74
C GLY A 45 5.67 -17.06 29.17
N ASP A 46 4.84 -16.50 30.04
CA ASP A 46 3.57 -15.88 29.64
C ASP A 46 3.81 -14.52 29.03
N VAL A 47 3.33 -14.33 27.81
CA VAL A 47 3.54 -13.11 27.02
C VAL A 47 2.24 -12.61 26.44
N LEU A 48 2.22 -11.35 26.02
CA LEU A 48 1.25 -10.77 25.10
C LEU A 48 1.96 -10.46 23.77
N ALA A 49 1.18 -10.26 22.69
CA ALA A 49 1.74 -9.97 21.38
C ALA A 49 1.11 -8.73 20.72
N VAL A 50 1.91 -8.05 19.91
CA VAL A 50 1.43 -7.12 18.87
C VAL A 50 1.80 -7.74 17.54
N THR A 51 0.83 -8.04 16.70
CA THR A 51 1.10 -8.65 15.39
C THR A 51 1.03 -7.61 14.28
N THR A 52 1.76 -7.90 13.22
CA THR A 52 1.62 -7.26 11.90
C THR A 52 2.02 -8.29 10.86
N GLY A 53 1.81 -8.03 9.58
CA GLY A 53 2.25 -8.94 8.53
C GLY A 53 2.28 -8.31 7.16
N GLN A 54 2.98 -8.97 6.25
CA GLN A 54 3.01 -8.63 4.83
C GLN A 54 3.40 -9.84 3.99
N GLN A 55 2.99 -9.83 2.72
CA GLN A 55 3.53 -10.72 1.70
C GLN A 55 5.06 -10.54 1.58
N PRO A 56 5.83 -11.63 1.41
CA PRO A 56 7.26 -11.57 1.16
C PRO A 56 7.55 -11.11 -0.27
N GLY A 57 7.80 -9.82 -0.45
CA GLY A 57 8.30 -9.26 -1.71
C GLY A 57 9.81 -9.40 -1.88
N LEU A 58 10.28 -9.38 -3.12
CA LEU A 58 11.71 -9.33 -3.45
C LEU A 58 12.39 -8.16 -2.71
N PHE A 59 13.56 -8.42 -2.13
CA PHE A 59 14.33 -7.45 -1.33
C PHE A 59 13.50 -6.72 -0.25
N THR A 60 12.70 -7.47 0.51
CA THR A 60 11.73 -7.03 1.52
C THR A 60 10.48 -6.32 0.99
N GLY A 61 10.39 -6.13 -0.33
CA GLY A 61 9.28 -5.47 -0.99
C GLY A 61 9.20 -3.97 -0.66
N PRO A 62 7.98 -3.39 -0.64
CA PRO A 62 7.82 -1.97 -0.38
C PRO A 62 8.21 -1.56 1.05
N LEU A 63 8.67 -0.32 1.21
CA LEU A 63 9.09 0.25 2.52
C LEU A 63 8.04 0.11 3.64
N TYR A 64 6.75 0.03 3.30
CA TYR A 64 5.72 -0.15 4.30
C TYR A 64 5.85 -1.48 5.07
N THR A 65 6.55 -2.49 4.53
CA THR A 65 6.90 -3.73 5.24
C THR A 65 7.73 -3.42 6.48
N VAL A 66 8.77 -2.60 6.33
CA VAL A 66 9.62 -2.14 7.42
C VAL A 66 8.84 -1.21 8.36
N HIS A 67 8.01 -0.31 7.81
CA HIS A 67 7.18 0.58 8.64
C HIS A 67 6.20 -0.19 9.53
N LYS A 68 5.59 -1.25 9.02
CA LYS A 68 4.73 -2.17 9.80
C LYS A 68 5.50 -2.79 10.95
N ALA A 69 6.65 -3.40 10.66
CA ALA A 69 7.48 -4.05 11.67
C ALA A 69 7.93 -3.06 12.76
N LEU A 70 8.44 -1.89 12.38
CA LEU A 70 8.83 -0.83 13.32
C LEU A 70 7.65 -0.32 14.16
N SER A 71 6.46 -0.21 13.56
CA SER A 71 5.25 0.20 14.27
C SER A 71 4.82 -0.85 15.31
N ALA A 72 4.88 -2.14 14.96
CA ALA A 72 4.62 -3.22 15.90
C ALA A 72 5.64 -3.22 17.06
N ILE A 73 6.93 -3.03 16.76
CA ILE A 73 7.99 -2.92 17.78
C ILE A 73 7.72 -1.74 18.72
N ALA A 74 7.43 -0.56 18.18
CA ALA A 74 7.16 0.63 18.97
C ALA A 74 5.92 0.45 19.86
N LEU A 75 4.84 -0.11 19.31
CA LEU A 75 3.60 -0.37 20.05
C LEU A 75 3.81 -1.42 21.14
N ALA A 76 4.51 -2.52 20.85
CA ALA A 76 4.81 -3.55 21.84
C ALA A 76 5.61 -2.98 23.02
N ARG A 77 6.66 -2.19 22.75
CA ARG A 77 7.45 -1.53 23.80
C ARG A 77 6.61 -0.61 24.68
N ARG A 78 5.75 0.20 24.06
CA ARG A 78 4.84 1.09 24.80
C ARG A 78 3.89 0.30 25.70
N LEU A 79 3.24 -0.73 25.15
CA LEU A 79 2.28 -1.55 25.91
C LEU A 79 2.94 -2.34 27.03
N GLU A 80 4.16 -2.84 26.82
CA GLU A 80 4.95 -3.51 27.86
C GLU A 80 5.28 -2.56 29.01
N GLN A 81 5.70 -1.33 28.70
CA GLN A 81 5.95 -0.29 29.72
C GLN A 81 4.68 0.09 30.49
N GLU A 82 3.55 0.24 29.79
CA GLU A 82 2.28 0.61 30.40
C GLU A 82 1.68 -0.50 31.28
N ARG A 83 1.92 -1.77 30.95
CA ARG A 83 1.23 -2.91 31.56
C ARG A 83 2.11 -3.74 32.49
N GLY A 84 3.43 -3.57 32.44
CA GLY A 84 4.37 -4.33 33.27
C GLY A 84 4.42 -5.83 32.95
N VAL A 85 3.95 -6.24 31.77
CA VAL A 85 3.98 -7.64 31.31
C VAL A 85 4.69 -7.73 29.96
N PRO A 86 5.40 -8.83 29.64
CA PRO A 86 6.09 -8.95 28.37
C PRO A 86 5.15 -8.81 27.17
N VAL A 87 5.45 -7.88 26.26
CA VAL A 87 4.73 -7.73 24.99
C VAL A 87 5.72 -7.88 23.85
N VAL A 88 5.52 -8.89 23.00
CA VAL A 88 6.43 -9.22 21.92
C VAL A 88 5.85 -8.79 20.56
N PRO A 89 6.60 -8.00 19.75
CA PRO A 89 6.19 -7.70 18.39
C PRO A 89 6.43 -8.90 17.47
N VAL A 90 5.39 -9.35 16.77
CA VAL A 90 5.43 -10.49 15.86
C VAL A 90 5.17 -10.02 14.43
N PHE A 91 6.05 -10.39 13.51
CA PHE A 91 5.86 -10.17 12.08
C PHE A 91 5.44 -11.47 11.40
N TRP A 92 4.22 -11.51 10.89
CA TRP A 92 3.65 -12.60 10.12
C TRP A 92 4.11 -12.51 8.66
N VAL A 93 5.00 -13.41 8.26
CA VAL A 93 5.41 -13.56 6.86
C VAL A 93 4.33 -14.34 6.12
N ALA A 94 3.59 -13.66 5.25
CA ALA A 94 2.47 -14.25 4.52
C ALA A 94 2.91 -15.07 3.30
N GLY A 95 3.74 -16.11 3.51
CA GLY A 95 4.24 -16.99 2.46
C GLY A 95 3.15 -17.80 1.74
N ASP A 96 1.96 -17.91 2.35
CA ASP A 96 0.77 -18.55 1.76
C ASP A 96 0.15 -17.76 0.61
N ASP A 97 0.45 -16.47 0.49
CA ASP A 97 -0.07 -15.67 -0.62
C ASP A 97 0.36 -16.28 -1.96
N HIS A 98 -0.39 -16.04 -3.04
CA HIS A 98 -0.10 -16.59 -4.36
C HIS A 98 0.06 -15.50 -5.43
N ASP A 99 0.03 -14.22 -5.05
CA ASP A 99 0.27 -13.11 -5.96
C ASP A 99 1.77 -12.92 -6.22
N PHE A 100 2.33 -13.81 -7.05
CA PHE A 100 3.72 -13.73 -7.46
C PHE A 100 4.01 -12.45 -8.26
N ALA A 101 3.06 -11.93 -9.02
CA ALA A 101 3.27 -10.72 -9.82
C ALA A 101 3.46 -9.47 -8.96
N GLU A 102 2.84 -9.44 -7.78
CA GLU A 102 3.09 -8.41 -6.77
C GLU A 102 4.45 -8.62 -6.08
N ALA A 103 4.83 -9.87 -5.80
CA ALA A 103 6.00 -10.20 -4.99
C ALA A 103 7.33 -10.30 -5.75
N ASN A 104 7.30 -10.54 -7.08
CA ASN A 104 8.49 -10.85 -7.89
C ASN A 104 9.42 -9.67 -8.18
N HIS A 105 9.18 -8.50 -7.60
CA HIS A 105 9.93 -7.30 -7.95
C HIS A 105 10.11 -6.35 -6.77
N ALA A 106 11.12 -5.49 -6.89
CA ALA A 106 11.36 -4.38 -5.99
C ALA A 106 11.53 -3.10 -6.80
N TRP A 107 11.10 -1.97 -6.24
CA TRP A 107 11.37 -0.66 -6.81
C TRP A 107 12.48 0.00 -6.01
N VAL A 108 13.51 0.48 -6.71
CA VAL A 108 14.62 1.22 -6.11
C VAL A 108 14.77 2.57 -6.80
N LEU A 109 15.41 3.51 -6.12
CA LEU A 109 15.80 4.78 -6.75
C LEU A 109 17.14 4.56 -7.46
N GLY A 110 17.13 4.76 -8.77
CA GLY A 110 18.32 4.65 -9.61
C GLY A 110 19.27 5.84 -9.44
N ARG A 111 20.42 5.79 -10.11
CA ARG A 111 21.46 6.85 -10.12
C ARG A 111 20.91 8.24 -10.50
N ASP A 112 19.90 8.28 -11.37
CA ASP A 112 19.26 9.52 -11.83
C ASP A 112 18.07 9.95 -10.95
N ASN A 113 17.85 9.25 -9.82
CA ASN A 113 16.67 9.34 -8.94
C ASN A 113 15.34 8.90 -9.59
N GLU A 114 15.41 8.20 -10.72
CA GLU A 114 14.26 7.55 -11.33
C GLU A 114 13.94 6.22 -10.63
N PRO A 115 12.66 5.86 -10.46
CA PRO A 115 12.27 4.54 -10.02
C PRO A 115 12.71 3.46 -11.04
N VAL A 116 13.57 2.55 -10.62
CA VAL A 116 13.98 1.37 -11.38
C VAL A 116 13.28 0.14 -10.79
N LYS A 117 12.61 -0.64 -11.65
CA LYS A 117 11.98 -1.91 -11.26
C LYS A 117 12.97 -3.04 -11.44
N ILE A 118 13.41 -3.66 -10.34
CA ILE A 118 14.19 -4.90 -10.37
C ILE A 118 13.22 -6.07 -10.31
N VAL A 119 13.32 -6.98 -11.27
CA VAL A 119 12.41 -8.12 -11.42
C VAL A 119 13.19 -9.42 -11.27
N LEU A 120 12.68 -10.34 -10.44
CA LEU A 120 13.23 -11.68 -10.28
C LEU A 120 13.01 -12.51 -11.55
N ARG A 121 11.75 -12.71 -11.91
CA ARG A 121 11.31 -13.34 -13.17
C ARG A 121 9.84 -13.04 -13.41
N GLU A 122 9.41 -13.10 -14.66
CA GLU A 122 7.98 -13.11 -15.01
C GLU A 122 7.46 -14.54 -15.09
N ARG A 123 6.14 -14.72 -14.87
CA ARG A 123 5.48 -16.02 -15.03
C ARG A 123 4.52 -16.00 -16.22
N PRO A 124 4.37 -17.14 -16.92
CA PRO A 124 3.27 -17.29 -17.87
C PRO A 124 1.92 -17.07 -17.18
N HIS A 125 0.98 -16.43 -17.88
CA HIS A 125 -0.36 -16.14 -17.34
C HIS A 125 -1.14 -17.40 -16.94
N GLU A 126 -0.84 -18.54 -17.57
CA GLU A 126 -1.48 -19.83 -17.33
C GLU A 126 -0.83 -20.64 -16.19
N ALA A 127 0.25 -20.15 -15.60
CA ALA A 127 0.96 -20.88 -14.56
C ALA A 127 0.07 -21.08 -13.31
N PRO A 128 0.15 -22.24 -12.63
CA PRO A 128 -0.59 -22.47 -11.38
C PRO A 128 -0.30 -21.38 -10.35
N GLN A 129 -1.32 -20.92 -9.63
CA GLN A 129 -1.14 -19.88 -8.60
C GLN A 129 -0.62 -20.50 -7.31
N LEU A 130 0.68 -20.84 -7.33
CA LEU A 130 1.36 -21.46 -6.20
C LEU A 130 1.57 -20.42 -5.08
N PRO A 131 1.54 -20.86 -3.82
CA PRO A 131 1.99 -20.04 -2.70
C PRO A 131 3.41 -19.51 -2.89
N LEU A 132 3.73 -18.32 -2.38
CA LEU A 132 5.05 -17.69 -2.50
C LEU A 132 6.16 -18.52 -1.83
N PHE A 133 5.85 -19.32 -0.80
CA PHE A 133 6.83 -20.23 -0.22
C PHE A 133 7.20 -21.42 -1.13
N ARG A 134 6.41 -21.67 -2.18
CA ARG A 134 6.70 -22.64 -3.24
C ARG A 134 7.46 -22.03 -4.42
N GLU A 135 7.75 -20.73 -4.40
CA GLU A 135 8.45 -20.04 -5.48
C GLU A 135 9.96 -20.02 -5.20
N PRO A 136 10.75 -20.95 -5.80
CA PRO A 136 12.19 -20.98 -5.60
C PRO A 136 12.81 -19.70 -6.18
N LEU A 137 13.85 -19.19 -5.53
CA LEU A 137 14.63 -18.09 -6.09
C LEU A 137 15.46 -18.56 -7.29
N GLY A 138 16.11 -19.72 -7.16
CA GLY A 138 16.86 -20.34 -8.24
C GLY A 138 18.04 -19.49 -8.72
N PRO A 139 18.59 -19.75 -9.93
CA PRO A 139 19.71 -18.98 -10.47
C PRO A 139 19.34 -17.52 -10.80
N ASP A 140 18.05 -17.24 -11.03
CA ASP A 140 17.53 -15.92 -11.42
C ASP A 140 17.87 -14.83 -10.39
N ILE A 141 18.01 -15.20 -9.12
CA ILE A 141 18.30 -14.23 -8.05
C ILE A 141 19.64 -13.52 -8.24
N ARG A 142 20.61 -14.18 -8.86
CA ARG A 142 21.92 -13.57 -9.15
C ARG A 142 21.75 -12.41 -10.13
N ALA A 143 20.98 -12.61 -11.20
CA ALA A 143 20.69 -11.56 -12.16
C ALA A 143 19.91 -10.39 -11.51
N ALA A 144 18.99 -10.68 -10.60
CA ALA A 144 18.27 -9.63 -9.85
C ALA A 144 19.20 -8.83 -8.90
N LEU A 145 20.13 -9.50 -8.22
CA LEU A 145 21.14 -8.85 -7.37
C LEU A 145 22.11 -7.99 -8.18
N ASP A 146 22.56 -8.48 -9.34
CA ASP A 146 23.44 -7.73 -10.24
C ASP A 146 22.70 -6.52 -10.86
N ALA A 147 21.43 -6.69 -11.22
CA ALA A 147 20.59 -5.58 -11.69
C ALA A 147 20.36 -4.52 -10.61
N LEU A 148 20.17 -4.93 -9.35
CA LEU A 148 20.09 -4.03 -8.21
C LEU A 148 21.39 -3.23 -8.05
N ASP A 149 22.53 -3.92 -8.07
CA ASP A 149 23.85 -3.30 -7.90
C ASP A 149 24.17 -2.28 -9.01
N ALA A 150 23.80 -2.60 -10.26
CA ALA A 150 23.92 -1.66 -11.37
C ALA A 150 23.03 -0.42 -11.21
N ALA A 151 21.78 -0.62 -10.74
CA ALA A 151 20.77 0.42 -10.65
C ALA A 151 21.06 1.48 -9.58
N ILE A 152 21.50 1.07 -8.39
CA ILE A 152 21.67 1.98 -7.25
C ILE A 152 23.00 2.75 -7.30
N PRO A 153 23.03 4.01 -6.84
CA PRO A 153 24.26 4.81 -6.78
C PRO A 153 25.29 4.20 -5.83
N ASP A 154 26.57 4.42 -6.13
CA ASP A 154 27.66 3.99 -5.27
C ASP A 154 27.68 4.80 -3.98
N SER A 155 27.81 4.10 -2.84
CA SER A 155 27.84 4.69 -1.51
C SER A 155 28.64 3.81 -0.56
N GLU A 156 29.04 4.37 0.58
CA GLU A 156 29.72 3.63 1.65
C GLU A 156 28.89 2.45 2.20
N CYS A 157 27.56 2.55 2.15
CA CYS A 157 26.64 1.51 2.63
C CYS A 157 26.35 0.42 1.58
N LYS A 158 26.66 0.64 0.30
CA LYS A 158 26.29 -0.26 -0.80
C LYS A 158 26.89 -1.67 -0.64
N PRO A 159 28.18 -1.83 -0.28
CA PRO A 159 28.75 -3.16 -0.04
C PRO A 159 28.01 -3.94 1.05
N ASP A 160 27.68 -3.29 2.17
CA ASP A 160 26.97 -3.92 3.29
C ASP A 160 25.55 -4.35 2.90
N VAL A 161 24.83 -3.51 2.14
CA VAL A 161 23.49 -3.85 1.62
C VAL A 161 23.58 -5.03 0.66
N ARG A 162 24.59 -5.05 -0.21
CA ARG A 162 24.80 -6.16 -1.16
C ARG A 162 25.10 -7.46 -0.42
N GLN A 163 26.02 -7.43 0.54
CA GLN A 163 26.34 -8.60 1.36
C GLN A 163 25.14 -9.11 2.16
N TRP A 164 24.37 -8.20 2.76
CA TRP A 164 23.14 -8.56 3.48
C TRP A 164 22.16 -9.30 2.56
N LEU A 165 21.86 -8.75 1.38
CA LEU A 165 20.95 -9.37 0.43
C LEU A 165 21.49 -10.68 -0.14
N GLU A 166 22.77 -10.78 -0.46
CA GLU A 166 23.42 -12.03 -0.92
C GLU A 166 23.34 -13.13 0.15
N SER A 167 23.45 -12.77 1.43
CA SER A 167 23.36 -13.75 2.52
C SER A 167 21.96 -14.35 2.70
N THR A 168 20.90 -13.62 2.35
CA THR A 168 19.50 -14.03 2.58
C THR A 168 18.78 -14.47 1.31
N TYR A 169 19.07 -13.87 0.16
CA TYR A 169 18.47 -14.18 -1.13
C TYR A 169 19.36 -15.14 -1.93
N ARG A 170 19.42 -16.39 -1.44
CA ARG A 170 20.24 -17.46 -2.01
C ARG A 170 19.46 -18.28 -3.05
N SER A 171 20.17 -18.95 -3.97
CA SER A 171 19.53 -19.75 -5.02
C SER A 171 18.85 -21.03 -4.52
N ASP A 172 19.23 -21.50 -3.33
CA ASP A 172 18.75 -22.72 -2.69
C ASP A 172 17.51 -22.52 -1.80
N THR A 173 16.97 -21.30 -1.72
CA THR A 173 15.78 -20.97 -0.93
C THR A 173 14.62 -20.49 -1.81
N ASN A 174 13.51 -20.12 -1.17
CA ASN A 174 12.32 -19.55 -1.80
C ASN A 174 12.12 -18.08 -1.39
N LEU A 175 11.23 -17.40 -2.11
CA LEU A 175 10.96 -15.98 -1.90
C LEU A 175 10.49 -15.66 -0.47
N ALA A 176 9.67 -16.54 0.12
CA ALA A 176 9.12 -16.33 1.45
C ALA A 176 10.16 -16.45 2.56
N ASP A 177 10.99 -17.50 2.53
CA ASP A 177 12.04 -17.71 3.52
C ASP A 177 13.15 -16.65 3.38
N ALA A 178 13.56 -16.29 2.16
CA ALA A 178 14.53 -15.23 1.94
C ALA A 178 14.07 -13.87 2.49
N GLY A 179 12.81 -13.51 2.25
CA GLY A 179 12.21 -12.29 2.82
C GLY A 179 12.13 -12.32 4.35
N ALA A 180 11.83 -13.48 4.93
CA ALA A 180 11.80 -13.68 6.38
C ALA A 180 13.19 -13.51 7.00
N GLU A 181 14.21 -14.16 6.42
CA GLU A 181 15.61 -14.06 6.86
C GLU A 181 16.14 -12.61 6.73
N ALA A 182 15.85 -11.94 5.62
CA ALA A 182 16.21 -10.53 5.41
C ALA A 182 15.63 -9.63 6.50
N LEU A 183 14.34 -9.77 6.80
CA LEU A 183 13.69 -8.99 7.85
C LEU A 183 14.22 -9.33 9.25
N GLN A 184 14.52 -10.60 9.51
CA GLN A 184 15.11 -11.05 10.77
C GLN A 184 16.50 -10.45 10.98
N GLN A 185 17.37 -10.44 9.97
CA GLN A 185 18.68 -9.79 10.07
C GLN A 185 18.54 -8.27 10.27
N LEU A 186 17.58 -7.63 9.58
CA LEU A 186 17.38 -6.19 9.65
C LEU A 186 16.82 -5.71 11.00
N LEU A 187 15.83 -6.42 11.56
CA LEU A 187 15.05 -5.94 12.71
C LEU A 187 14.98 -6.90 13.90
N GLY A 188 15.48 -8.14 13.78
CA GLY A 188 15.42 -9.14 14.85
C GLY A 188 16.11 -8.70 16.14
N HIS A 189 17.24 -7.99 16.02
CA HIS A 189 17.97 -7.41 17.17
C HIS A 189 17.14 -6.37 17.96
N ARG A 190 16.06 -5.83 17.38
CA ARG A 190 15.13 -4.91 18.06
C ARG A 190 14.06 -5.64 18.88
N GLY A 191 14.07 -6.97 18.89
CA GLY A 191 13.11 -7.83 19.57
C GLY A 191 11.94 -8.28 18.69
N LEU A 192 12.03 -8.11 17.36
CA LEU A 192 11.02 -8.60 16.41
C LEU A 192 11.07 -10.13 16.34
N ALA A 193 9.93 -10.77 16.53
CA ALA A 193 9.75 -12.19 16.27
C ALA A 193 9.23 -12.38 14.84
N VAL A 194 10.09 -12.83 13.92
CA VAL A 194 9.69 -13.11 12.53
C VAL A 194 9.10 -14.52 12.45
N PHE A 195 7.79 -14.60 12.21
CA PHE A 195 7.01 -15.83 12.17
C PHE A 195 6.73 -16.26 10.73
N ARG A 196 7.16 -17.47 10.37
CA ARG A 196 6.95 -18.05 9.04
C ARG A 196 5.63 -18.82 9.02
N ALA A 197 4.58 -18.17 8.54
CA ALA A 197 3.22 -18.74 8.56
C ALA A 197 3.06 -20.00 7.70
N HIS A 198 3.90 -20.13 6.67
CA HIS A 198 3.97 -21.28 5.78
C HIS A 198 4.73 -22.47 6.37
N ASP A 199 5.42 -22.31 7.50
CA ASP A 199 6.16 -23.41 8.12
C ASP A 199 5.22 -24.54 8.58
N ARG A 200 5.62 -25.79 8.37
CA ARG A 200 4.80 -26.96 8.70
C ARG A 200 4.36 -26.99 10.16
N SER A 201 5.17 -26.51 11.11
CA SER A 201 4.80 -26.49 12.52
C SER A 201 3.74 -25.41 12.81
N ALA A 202 3.86 -24.21 12.23
CA ALA A 202 2.82 -23.18 12.28
C ALA A 202 1.50 -23.69 11.71
N LYS A 203 1.57 -24.39 10.59
CA LYS A 203 0.40 -24.98 9.91
C LYS A 203 -0.28 -26.05 10.74
N ARG A 204 0.49 -26.92 11.38
CA ARG A 204 -0.04 -27.90 12.34
C ARG A 204 -0.76 -27.24 13.51
N ALA A 205 -0.20 -26.17 14.07
CA ALA A 205 -0.83 -25.42 15.15
C ALA A 205 -2.12 -24.71 14.72
N ALA A 206 -2.18 -24.22 13.48
CA ALA A 206 -3.34 -23.53 12.92
C ALA A 206 -4.44 -24.50 12.42
N ALA A 207 -4.07 -25.71 12.00
CA ALA A 207 -4.95 -26.67 11.33
C ALA A 207 -6.29 -26.92 12.04
N PRO A 208 -6.37 -27.14 13.37
CA PRO A 208 -7.65 -27.35 14.04
C PRO A 208 -8.63 -26.19 13.85
N TRP A 209 -8.12 -24.96 13.79
CA TRP A 209 -8.94 -23.75 13.62
C TRP A 209 -9.30 -23.50 12.17
N ILE A 210 -8.39 -23.81 11.24
CA ILE A 210 -8.69 -23.80 9.80
C ILE A 210 -9.81 -24.81 9.48
N LEU A 211 -9.74 -26.02 10.03
CA LEU A 211 -10.77 -27.05 9.83
C LEU A 211 -12.12 -26.64 10.43
N ARG A 212 -12.15 -26.01 11.62
CA ARG A 212 -13.39 -25.46 12.19
C ARG A 212 -14.03 -24.42 11.28
N ALA A 213 -13.22 -23.57 10.65
CA ALA A 213 -13.68 -22.52 9.74
C ALA A 213 -14.26 -23.06 8.42
N LEU A 214 -14.15 -24.37 8.12
CA LEU A 214 -14.87 -24.99 6.99
C LEU A 214 -16.40 -24.95 7.16
N GLY A 215 -16.89 -24.84 8.39
CA GLY A 215 -18.32 -24.68 8.67
C GLY A 215 -18.85 -23.27 8.36
N GLU A 216 -17.96 -22.31 8.09
CA GLU A 216 -18.33 -20.93 7.84
C GLU A 216 -18.39 -20.64 6.34
N THR A 217 -19.40 -19.87 5.93
CA THR A 217 -19.54 -19.41 4.54
C THR A 217 -19.60 -17.88 4.51
N LEU A 218 -18.74 -17.28 3.68
CA LEU A 218 -18.69 -15.84 3.49
C LEU A 218 -19.82 -15.36 2.58
N ALA A 219 -20.05 -14.04 2.51
CA ALA A 219 -21.10 -13.43 1.69
C ALA A 219 -21.01 -13.75 0.18
N ASP A 220 -19.84 -14.18 -0.30
CA ASP A 220 -19.63 -14.60 -1.70
C ASP A 220 -19.85 -16.10 -1.95
N GLY A 221 -20.40 -16.82 -0.97
CA GLY A 221 -20.74 -18.24 -1.06
C GLY A 221 -19.55 -19.19 -0.94
N LEU A 222 -18.38 -18.70 -0.53
CA LEU A 222 -17.17 -19.50 -0.37
C LEU A 222 -16.74 -19.55 1.09
N THR A 223 -16.08 -20.63 1.48
CA THR A 223 -15.47 -20.75 2.81
C THR A 223 -14.27 -19.81 2.93
N PRO A 224 -13.89 -19.41 4.15
CA PRO A 224 -12.66 -18.67 4.37
C PRO A 224 -11.39 -19.55 4.30
N VAL A 225 -11.53 -20.85 4.03
CA VAL A 225 -10.44 -21.82 3.96
C VAL A 225 -9.94 -21.99 2.54
N MET A 226 -8.63 -22.10 2.40
CA MET A 226 -7.95 -22.33 1.13
C MET A 226 -7.16 -23.64 1.16
N VAL A 227 -7.13 -24.31 0.02
CA VAL A 227 -6.34 -25.54 -0.20
C VAL A 227 -5.43 -25.37 -1.42
N GLU A 228 -4.21 -25.89 -1.33
CA GLU A 228 -3.31 -26.07 -2.47
C GLU A 228 -3.75 -27.31 -3.26
N GLY A 229 -4.42 -27.07 -4.40
CA GLY A 229 -4.86 -28.09 -5.35
C GLY A 229 -4.08 -28.03 -6.67
N ARG A 230 -4.62 -28.64 -7.72
CA ARG A 230 -3.94 -28.74 -9.03
C ARG A 230 -3.59 -27.40 -9.68
N LEU A 231 -4.42 -26.37 -9.49
CA LEU A 231 -4.19 -25.01 -10.03
C LEU A 231 -3.56 -24.06 -9.00
N GLY A 232 -2.94 -24.63 -7.96
CA GLY A 232 -2.36 -23.91 -6.83
C GLY A 232 -3.38 -23.61 -5.73
N ARG A 233 -3.13 -22.55 -4.96
CA ARG A 233 -3.91 -22.20 -3.78
C ARG A 233 -5.29 -21.65 -4.15
N ASP A 234 -6.36 -22.30 -3.71
CA ASP A 234 -7.71 -21.93 -4.10
C ASP A 234 -8.71 -21.98 -2.94
N ARG A 235 -9.79 -21.21 -3.07
CA ARG A 235 -10.88 -21.22 -2.07
C ARG A 235 -11.82 -22.39 -2.29
N LEU A 236 -12.35 -22.90 -1.18
CA LEU A 236 -13.33 -23.98 -1.17
C LEU A 236 -14.76 -23.42 -1.11
N ARG A 237 -15.67 -24.02 -1.87
CA ARG A 237 -17.13 -23.91 -1.76
C ARG A 237 -17.66 -25.17 -1.10
N GLN A 238 -18.60 -25.04 -0.16
CA GLN A 238 -19.32 -26.20 0.34
C GLN A 238 -20.33 -26.71 -0.70
N ASP A 239 -20.38 -28.03 -0.89
CA ASP A 239 -21.25 -28.70 -1.86
C ASP A 239 -21.79 -30.00 -1.25
N GLY A 240 -22.93 -29.89 -0.55
CA GLY A 240 -23.45 -30.97 0.28
C GLY A 240 -22.52 -31.25 1.47
N GLY A 241 -22.05 -32.50 1.60
CA GLY A 241 -21.07 -32.91 2.60
C GLY A 241 -19.60 -32.67 2.23
N ASP A 242 -19.35 -32.25 0.99
CA ASP A 242 -18.01 -32.08 0.43
C ASP A 242 -17.66 -30.61 0.20
N PHE A 243 -16.41 -30.39 -0.24
CA PHE A 243 -15.85 -29.10 -0.58
C PHE A 243 -15.29 -29.13 -2.00
N VAL A 244 -15.51 -28.07 -2.77
CA VAL A 244 -15.05 -27.97 -4.16
C VAL A 244 -14.22 -26.70 -4.34
N THR A 245 -13.05 -26.84 -4.95
CA THR A 245 -12.21 -25.70 -5.32
C THR A 245 -12.89 -24.82 -6.37
N ARG A 246 -12.87 -23.51 -6.15
CA ARG A 246 -13.56 -22.52 -6.99
C ARG A 246 -13.10 -22.51 -8.45
N ARG A 247 -11.80 -22.68 -8.70
CA ARG A 247 -11.13 -22.56 -10.01
C ARG A 247 -10.97 -23.91 -10.68
N SER A 248 -10.50 -24.92 -9.95
CA SER A 248 -10.20 -26.25 -10.52
C SER A 248 -11.37 -27.22 -10.52
N GLY A 249 -12.41 -27.02 -9.71
CA GLY A 249 -13.51 -27.97 -9.55
C GLY A 249 -13.12 -29.28 -8.84
N GLU A 250 -11.89 -29.34 -8.30
CA GLU A 250 -11.40 -30.47 -7.50
C GLU A 250 -12.22 -30.60 -6.22
N ARG A 251 -12.66 -31.83 -5.91
CA ARG A 251 -13.56 -32.16 -4.81
C ARG A 251 -12.78 -32.81 -3.67
N PHE A 252 -13.08 -32.37 -2.46
CA PHE A 252 -12.49 -32.85 -1.22
C PHE A 252 -13.60 -33.18 -0.23
N THR A 253 -13.59 -34.40 0.28
CA THR A 253 -14.39 -34.77 1.46
C THR A 253 -13.79 -34.11 2.70
N ARG A 254 -14.60 -33.98 3.75
CA ARG A 254 -14.10 -33.50 5.05
C ARG A 254 -12.93 -34.36 5.57
N THR A 255 -13.03 -35.68 5.46
CA THR A 255 -11.99 -36.62 5.88
C THR A 255 -10.68 -36.40 5.12
N GLN A 256 -10.74 -36.10 3.81
CA GLN A 256 -9.54 -35.78 3.03
C GLN A 256 -8.89 -34.46 3.48
N LEU A 257 -9.68 -33.44 3.81
CA LEU A 257 -9.14 -32.19 4.36
C LEU A 257 -8.50 -32.40 5.74
N GLU A 258 -9.08 -33.26 6.57
CA GLU A 258 -8.52 -33.67 7.87
C GLU A 258 -7.21 -34.46 7.70
N GLN A 259 -7.13 -35.34 6.70
CA GLN A 259 -5.88 -36.03 6.33
C GLN A 259 -4.81 -35.05 5.83
N ILE A 260 -5.18 -34.08 4.98
CA ILE A 260 -4.26 -33.02 4.55
C ILE A 260 -3.75 -32.25 5.77
N ALA A 261 -4.63 -31.89 6.71
CA ALA A 261 -4.25 -31.20 7.95
C ALA A 261 -3.30 -32.02 8.85
N ALA A 262 -3.36 -33.35 8.80
CA ALA A 262 -2.46 -34.21 9.55
C ALA A 262 -1.10 -34.39 8.84
N ASP A 263 -1.14 -34.72 7.55
CA ASP A 263 0.02 -35.20 6.82
C ASP A 263 0.79 -34.07 6.11
N THR A 264 0.06 -33.13 5.50
CA THR A 264 0.62 -32.05 4.66
C THR A 264 -0.07 -30.70 4.98
N PRO A 265 -0.02 -30.25 6.24
CA PRO A 265 -0.79 -29.10 6.71
C PRO A 265 -0.44 -27.80 5.98
N GLU A 266 0.75 -27.70 5.37
CA GLU A 266 1.17 -26.57 4.54
C GLU A 266 0.28 -26.35 3.31
N ARG A 267 -0.49 -27.35 2.88
CA ARG A 267 -1.48 -27.21 1.81
C ARG A 267 -2.73 -26.47 2.25
N LEU A 268 -2.98 -26.30 3.55
CA LEU A 268 -4.13 -25.56 4.07
C LEU A 268 -3.71 -24.18 4.52
N SER A 269 -4.50 -23.17 4.18
CA SER A 269 -4.23 -21.78 4.58
C SER A 269 -5.52 -21.00 4.80
N PRO A 270 -5.50 -19.98 5.69
CA PRO A 270 -6.61 -19.06 5.79
C PRO A 270 -6.64 -18.10 4.60
N ASN A 271 -7.80 -17.58 4.25
CA ASN A 271 -7.90 -16.40 3.41
C ASN A 271 -7.63 -15.11 4.21
N VAL A 272 -7.78 -13.95 3.55
CA VAL A 272 -7.54 -12.64 4.14
C VAL A 272 -8.41 -12.34 5.38
N LEU A 273 -9.64 -12.85 5.45
CA LEU A 273 -10.57 -12.60 6.57
C LEU A 273 -10.36 -13.55 7.75
N LEU A 274 -9.91 -14.78 7.49
CA LEU A 274 -9.62 -15.76 8.55
C LEU A 274 -8.20 -15.60 9.13
N ARG A 275 -7.27 -15.03 8.38
CA ARG A 275 -5.88 -14.82 8.85
C ARG A 275 -5.81 -14.08 10.19
N PRO A 276 -6.47 -12.93 10.40
CA PRO A 276 -6.43 -12.22 11.69
C PRO A 276 -6.90 -13.10 12.87
N LEU A 277 -7.86 -13.99 12.63
CA LEU A 277 -8.35 -14.92 13.64
C LEU A 277 -7.30 -15.99 13.96
N ILE A 278 -6.68 -16.59 12.93
CA ILE A 278 -5.57 -17.54 13.14
C ILE A 278 -4.42 -16.86 13.90
N GLU A 279 -4.10 -15.60 13.60
CA GLU A 279 -3.12 -14.83 14.36
C GLU A 279 -3.47 -14.73 15.85
N ALA A 280 -4.72 -14.40 16.20
CA ALA A 280 -5.20 -14.30 17.58
C ALA A 280 -5.27 -15.66 18.31
N VAL A 281 -5.39 -16.75 17.55
CA VAL A 281 -5.32 -18.11 18.06
C VAL A 281 -3.88 -18.52 18.36
N LEU A 282 -2.94 -18.23 17.46
CA LEU A 282 -1.54 -18.65 17.62
C LEU A 282 -0.83 -17.79 18.68
N PHE A 283 -1.16 -16.49 18.75
CA PHE A 283 -0.55 -15.53 19.68
C PHE A 283 -1.61 -14.83 20.55
N PRO A 284 -1.31 -14.49 21.81
CA PRO A 284 -2.17 -13.63 22.64
C PRO A 284 -2.11 -12.18 22.17
N THR A 285 -2.70 -11.93 21.00
CA THR A 285 -2.59 -10.68 20.26
C THR A 285 -3.48 -9.60 20.84
N LEU A 286 -2.86 -8.50 21.29
CA LEU A 286 -3.54 -7.31 21.78
C LEU A 286 -4.01 -6.42 20.63
N ALA A 287 -3.14 -6.26 19.64
CA ALA A 287 -3.35 -5.37 18.52
C ALA A 287 -2.73 -5.94 17.25
N TYR A 288 -3.45 -5.77 16.14
CA TYR A 288 -2.95 -5.93 14.78
C TYR A 288 -2.59 -4.57 14.21
N VAL A 289 -1.33 -4.40 13.83
CA VAL A 289 -0.82 -3.20 13.19
C VAL A 289 -0.93 -3.35 11.67
N GLY A 290 -1.81 -2.58 11.03
CA GLY A 290 -2.11 -2.71 9.60
C GLY A 290 -2.02 -1.41 8.80
N GLY A 291 -1.96 -1.54 7.48
CA GLY A 291 -2.02 -0.44 6.51
C GLY A 291 -3.47 -0.02 6.18
N PRO A 292 -3.64 1.04 5.36
CA PRO A 292 -4.95 1.61 5.06
C PRO A 292 -5.93 0.59 4.43
N GLY A 293 -5.48 -0.18 3.44
CA GLY A 293 -6.35 -1.20 2.83
C GLY A 293 -6.76 -2.31 3.80
N GLU A 294 -5.93 -2.65 4.79
CA GLU A 294 -6.30 -3.63 5.82
C GLU A 294 -7.30 -3.05 6.80
N MET A 295 -7.12 -1.79 7.19
CA MET A 295 -8.06 -1.08 8.05
C MET A 295 -9.48 -1.01 7.47
N GLU A 296 -9.62 -1.04 6.13
CA GLU A 296 -10.91 -1.05 5.45
C GLU A 296 -11.63 -2.41 5.58
N TYR A 297 -10.94 -3.53 5.33
CA TYR A 297 -11.59 -4.85 5.32
C TYR A 297 -11.61 -5.56 6.67
N LEU A 298 -10.69 -5.26 7.59
CA LEU A 298 -10.56 -5.98 8.86
C LEU A 298 -11.87 -5.99 9.69
N PRO A 299 -12.67 -4.91 9.75
CA PRO A 299 -13.98 -4.95 10.43
C PRO A 299 -14.93 -6.02 9.89
N GLU A 300 -14.83 -6.40 8.61
CA GLU A 300 -15.67 -7.44 7.99
C GLU A 300 -15.42 -8.83 8.59
N SER A 301 -14.28 -9.05 9.24
CA SER A 301 -13.94 -10.33 9.88
C SER A 301 -14.58 -10.51 11.27
N ALA A 302 -15.16 -9.46 11.86
CA ALA A 302 -15.61 -9.46 13.26
C ALA A 302 -16.60 -10.59 13.61
N TRP A 303 -17.49 -10.95 12.69
CA TRP A 303 -18.45 -12.03 12.91
C TRP A 303 -17.80 -13.43 12.92
N LEU A 304 -16.69 -13.64 12.19
CA LEU A 304 -15.94 -14.91 12.21
C LEU A 304 -15.35 -15.18 13.59
N PHE A 305 -14.84 -14.14 14.24
CA PHE A 305 -14.34 -14.21 15.62
C PHE A 305 -15.44 -14.66 16.58
N ALA A 306 -16.63 -14.07 16.47
CA ALA A 306 -17.79 -14.45 17.28
C ALA A 306 -18.22 -15.91 17.03
N SER A 307 -18.32 -16.32 15.75
CA SER A 307 -18.75 -17.68 15.38
C SER A 307 -17.79 -18.75 15.90
N LEU A 308 -16.49 -18.49 15.83
CA LEU A 308 -15.45 -19.43 16.26
C LEU A 308 -15.03 -19.26 17.73
N GLY A 309 -15.65 -18.34 18.47
CA GLY A 309 -15.38 -18.13 19.90
C GLY A 309 -13.98 -17.59 20.19
N VAL A 310 -13.42 -16.78 19.30
CA VAL A 310 -12.10 -16.13 19.45
C VAL A 310 -12.30 -14.65 19.76
N SER A 311 -11.59 -14.13 20.75
CA SER A 311 -11.62 -12.68 21.03
C SER A 311 -10.84 -11.90 19.96
N PRO A 312 -11.42 -10.84 19.38
CA PRO A 312 -10.72 -10.03 18.39
C PRO A 312 -9.65 -9.14 19.02
N GLN A 313 -8.62 -8.86 18.24
CA GLN A 313 -7.56 -7.90 18.55
C GLN A 313 -7.96 -6.48 18.14
N ALA A 314 -7.36 -5.47 18.76
CA ALA A 314 -7.53 -4.09 18.32
C ALA A 314 -6.87 -3.85 16.96
N HIS A 315 -7.49 -3.06 16.09
CA HIS A 315 -6.86 -2.65 14.83
C HIS A 315 -6.16 -1.30 15.03
N VAL A 316 -4.86 -1.28 14.78
CA VAL A 316 -4.04 -0.08 14.96
C VAL A 316 -3.41 0.29 13.61
N PRO A 317 -3.57 1.54 13.14
CA PRO A 317 -2.89 1.97 11.94
C PRO A 317 -1.38 1.97 12.15
N ARG A 318 -0.64 1.40 11.21
CA ARG A 318 0.82 1.52 11.18
C ARG A 318 1.25 2.97 10.98
N TRP A 319 2.48 3.28 11.37
CA TRP A 319 3.13 4.52 10.97
C TRP A 319 3.18 4.63 9.44
N SER A 320 2.89 5.84 8.96
CA SER A 320 3.00 6.23 7.56
C SER A 320 3.64 7.61 7.51
N GLY A 321 4.50 7.82 6.53
CA GLY A 321 5.18 9.09 6.37
C GLY A 321 6.13 9.10 5.18
N LEU A 322 6.83 10.21 5.04
CA LEU A 322 7.86 10.45 4.03
C LEU A 322 9.22 10.55 4.72
N ILE A 323 10.22 9.93 4.11
CA ILE A 323 11.63 10.15 4.45
C ILE A 323 12.17 11.10 3.40
N ILE A 324 12.60 12.28 3.83
CA ILE A 324 13.11 13.34 2.96
C ILE A 324 14.62 13.43 3.20
N GLU A 325 15.39 13.06 2.20
CA GLU A 325 16.86 13.17 2.25
C GLU A 325 17.29 14.62 2.43
N ALA A 326 18.41 14.84 3.13
CA ALA A 326 18.91 16.19 3.43
C ALA A 326 19.14 17.04 2.17
N ARG A 327 19.60 16.44 1.06
CA ARG A 327 19.76 17.12 -0.22
C ARG A 327 18.42 17.62 -0.77
N ILE A 328 17.41 16.75 -0.75
CA ILE A 328 16.05 17.09 -1.18
C ILE A 328 15.46 18.15 -0.25
N ASP A 329 15.65 18.03 1.06
CA ASP A 329 15.14 18.99 2.03
C ASP A 329 15.74 20.40 1.85
N LYS A 330 17.03 20.48 1.49
CA LYS A 330 17.68 21.74 1.13
C LYS A 330 17.07 22.36 -0.12
N VAL A 331 16.76 21.56 -1.14
CA VAL A 331 16.09 22.04 -2.36
C VAL A 331 14.66 22.50 -2.05
N LEU A 332 13.90 21.72 -1.28
CA LEU A 332 12.56 22.11 -0.83
C LEU A 332 12.60 23.44 -0.08
N SER A 333 13.51 23.59 0.87
CA SER A 333 13.67 24.80 1.67
C SER A 333 14.08 26.00 0.82
N LYS A 334 15.02 25.84 -0.11
CA LYS A 334 15.46 26.90 -1.03
C LYS A 334 14.29 27.50 -1.82
N HIS A 335 13.36 26.66 -2.28
CA HIS A 335 12.24 27.08 -3.11
C HIS A 335 10.93 27.27 -2.34
N GLY A 336 10.97 27.24 -0.99
CA GLY A 336 9.77 27.38 -0.16
C GLY A 336 8.71 26.30 -0.41
N LEU A 337 9.15 25.10 -0.82
CA LEU A 337 8.31 23.97 -1.16
C LEU A 337 8.09 23.05 0.03
N THR A 338 6.91 22.43 0.04
CA THR A 338 6.51 21.39 0.99
C THR A 338 6.13 20.12 0.23
N PRO A 339 6.17 18.93 0.86
CA PRO A 339 5.70 17.71 0.21
C PRO A 339 4.23 17.77 -0.26
N ALA A 340 3.41 18.61 0.36
CA ALA A 340 2.02 18.82 -0.06
C ALA A 340 1.92 19.47 -1.45
N ASP A 341 2.92 20.24 -1.87
CA ASP A 341 2.93 20.92 -3.17
C ASP A 341 3.01 19.95 -4.34
N PHE A 342 3.57 18.78 -4.12
CA PHE A 342 3.67 17.72 -5.11
C PHE A 342 2.38 16.89 -5.25
N ALA A 343 1.43 17.05 -4.33
CA ALA A 343 0.10 16.45 -4.44
C ALA A 343 -0.87 17.33 -5.27
N GLY A 344 -0.45 18.53 -5.69
CA GLY A 344 -1.25 19.49 -6.43
C GLY A 344 -1.55 19.10 -7.88
N GLN A 345 -2.29 19.98 -8.58
CA GLN A 345 -2.54 19.82 -10.01
C GLN A 345 -1.24 20.03 -10.82
N PRO A 346 -1.07 19.36 -11.98
CA PRO A 346 0.05 19.60 -12.88
C PRO A 346 0.19 21.11 -13.19
N GLY A 347 1.41 21.65 -13.17
CA GLY A 347 1.65 23.08 -13.44
C GLY A 347 1.70 23.99 -12.20
N THR A 348 1.20 23.52 -11.04
CA THR A 348 1.16 24.31 -9.79
C THR A 348 2.53 24.39 -9.12
N LEU A 349 3.28 23.28 -9.08
CA LEU A 349 4.64 23.21 -8.54
C LEU A 349 5.58 24.09 -9.36
N GLU A 350 5.48 24.01 -10.68
CA GLU A 350 6.22 24.82 -11.65
C GLU A 350 5.96 26.31 -11.44
N ALA A 351 4.72 26.68 -11.15
CA ALA A 351 4.35 28.07 -10.91
C ALA A 351 4.98 28.59 -9.60
N LYS A 352 4.99 27.77 -8.55
CA LYS A 352 5.64 28.12 -7.28
C LYS A 352 7.15 28.30 -7.44
N ILE A 353 7.83 27.36 -8.10
CA ILE A 353 9.28 27.43 -8.33
C ILE A 353 9.62 28.67 -9.17
N ALA A 354 8.93 28.88 -10.29
CA ALA A 354 9.19 30.04 -11.15
C ALA A 354 8.92 31.37 -10.45
N LYS A 355 7.96 31.42 -9.52
CA LYS A 355 7.69 32.62 -8.71
C LYS A 355 8.76 32.86 -7.65
N ALA A 356 9.31 31.80 -7.04
CA ALA A 356 10.38 31.89 -6.04
C ALA A 356 11.72 32.35 -6.64
N GLU A 357 11.95 32.11 -7.93
CA GLU A 357 13.15 32.51 -8.66
C GLU A 357 13.03 33.87 -9.34
N LEU A 358 11.90 34.59 -9.20
CA LEU A 358 11.81 35.98 -9.64
C LEU A 358 12.83 36.81 -8.83
N PRO A 359 13.70 37.60 -9.49
CA PRO A 359 14.57 38.53 -8.80
C PRO A 359 13.75 39.43 -7.86
N SER A 360 14.22 39.64 -6.63
CA SER A 360 13.53 40.43 -5.60
C SER A 360 13.08 41.78 -6.13
N ASP A 361 13.98 42.46 -6.83
CA ASP A 361 13.76 43.81 -7.36
C ASP A 361 12.67 43.83 -8.42
N LEU A 362 12.59 42.78 -9.25
CA LEU A 362 11.55 42.63 -10.27
C LEU A 362 10.19 42.30 -9.63
N ALA A 363 10.18 41.42 -8.62
CA ALA A 363 8.97 41.09 -7.88
C ALA A 363 8.41 42.32 -7.14
N GLU A 364 9.28 43.11 -6.52
CA GLU A 364 8.93 44.39 -5.90
C GLU A 364 8.43 45.40 -6.93
N SER A 365 9.09 45.51 -8.09
CA SER A 365 8.65 46.40 -9.18
C SER A 365 7.26 46.05 -9.71
N LEU A 366 6.96 44.75 -9.90
CA LEU A 366 5.64 44.29 -10.32
C LEU A 366 4.57 44.57 -9.26
N LYS A 367 4.91 44.38 -7.98
CA LYS A 367 4.02 44.71 -6.86
C LYS A 367 3.76 46.22 -6.77
N ALA A 368 4.81 47.04 -6.93
CA ALA A 368 4.71 48.49 -6.96
C ALA A 368 3.82 48.95 -8.12
N LEU A 369 4.03 48.43 -9.33
CA LEU A 369 3.20 48.72 -10.50
C LEU A 369 1.72 48.44 -10.23
N ARG A 370 1.40 47.28 -9.63
CA ARG A 370 0.01 46.93 -9.30
C ARG A 370 -0.60 47.91 -8.29
N ASN A 371 0.13 48.23 -7.23
CA ASN A 371 -0.32 49.18 -6.21
C ASN A 371 -0.52 50.59 -6.79
N ASP A 372 0.36 51.02 -7.70
CA ASP A 372 0.24 52.29 -8.41
C ASP A 372 -0.99 52.34 -9.30
N VAL A 373 -1.27 51.25 -10.04
CA VAL A 373 -2.50 51.13 -10.84
C VAL A 373 -3.72 51.20 -9.94
N GLU A 374 -3.77 50.42 -8.85
CA GLU A 374 -4.92 50.43 -7.95
C GLU A 374 -5.15 51.80 -7.30
N SER A 375 -4.11 52.44 -6.78
CA SER A 375 -4.22 53.73 -6.11
C SER A 375 -4.63 54.87 -7.05
N ARG A 376 -4.07 54.91 -8.26
CA ARG A 376 -4.43 55.94 -9.27
C ARG A 376 -5.86 55.77 -9.76
N PHE A 377 -6.31 54.54 -10.02
CA PHE A 377 -7.70 54.30 -10.38
C PHE A 377 -8.67 54.59 -9.24
N ALA A 378 -8.30 54.32 -7.99
CA ALA A 378 -9.11 54.68 -6.83
C ALA A 378 -9.29 56.21 -6.73
N ARG A 379 -8.24 56.98 -6.97
CA ARG A 379 -8.32 58.45 -6.99
C ARG A 379 -9.24 58.96 -8.12
N ILE A 380 -9.05 58.45 -9.34
CA ILE A 380 -9.90 58.79 -10.49
C ILE A 380 -11.36 58.42 -10.21
N SER A 381 -11.61 57.28 -9.58
CA SER A 381 -12.98 56.86 -9.22
C SER A 381 -13.62 57.85 -8.24
N GLY A 382 -12.89 58.35 -7.25
CA GLY A 382 -13.39 59.36 -6.31
C GLY A 382 -13.70 60.71 -6.97
N GLU A 383 -12.84 61.15 -7.90
CA GLU A 383 -13.06 62.39 -8.67
C GLU A 383 -14.25 62.25 -9.63
N VAL A 384 -14.37 61.11 -10.34
CA VAL A 384 -15.47 60.84 -11.28
C VAL A 384 -16.80 60.69 -10.55
N GLN A 385 -16.83 60.09 -9.35
CA GLN A 385 -18.04 59.96 -8.55
C GLN A 385 -18.63 61.34 -8.13
N GLN A 386 -17.77 62.35 -7.99
CA GLN A 386 -18.21 63.73 -7.69
C GLN A 386 -18.68 64.49 -8.95
N LEU A 387 -18.17 64.15 -10.12
CA LEU A 387 -18.48 64.82 -11.39
C LEU A 387 -19.69 64.20 -12.11
N ASP A 388 -19.68 62.89 -12.31
CA ASP A 388 -20.74 62.12 -12.97
C ASP A 388 -20.73 60.65 -12.50
N PRO A 389 -21.62 60.28 -11.57
CA PRO A 389 -21.73 58.91 -11.06
C PRO A 389 -21.99 57.84 -12.13
N THR A 390 -22.55 58.20 -13.29
CA THR A 390 -22.86 57.23 -14.35
C THR A 390 -21.62 56.65 -15.02
N LEU A 391 -20.46 57.32 -14.89
CA LEU A 391 -19.19 56.91 -15.47
C LEU A 391 -18.37 55.98 -14.55
N GLU A 392 -18.78 55.75 -13.31
CA GLU A 392 -18.08 54.89 -12.34
C GLU A 392 -17.85 53.47 -12.90
N ARG A 393 -18.85 52.91 -13.56
CA ARG A 393 -18.76 51.57 -14.18
C ARG A 393 -17.68 51.51 -15.27
N THR A 394 -17.49 52.61 -16.01
CA THR A 394 -16.48 52.71 -17.07
C THR A 394 -15.07 52.75 -16.47
N VAL A 395 -14.87 53.53 -15.40
CA VAL A 395 -13.60 53.60 -14.66
C VAL A 395 -13.25 52.24 -14.04
N GLN A 396 -14.23 51.56 -13.44
CA GLN A 396 -14.02 50.23 -12.86
C GLN A 396 -13.66 49.19 -13.93
N SER A 397 -14.27 49.25 -15.11
CA SER A 397 -13.92 48.39 -16.24
C SER A 397 -12.48 48.63 -16.71
N ALA A 398 -12.07 49.90 -16.86
CA ALA A 398 -10.71 50.26 -17.23
C ALA A 398 -9.67 49.82 -16.18
N ARG A 399 -9.98 49.97 -14.88
CA ARG A 399 -9.16 49.46 -13.78
C ARG A 399 -8.97 47.95 -13.88
N ASN A 400 -10.06 47.20 -14.07
CA ASN A 400 -10.01 45.75 -14.19
C ASN A 400 -9.16 45.32 -15.39
N ALA A 401 -9.26 46.01 -16.53
CA ALA A 401 -8.44 45.75 -17.71
C ALA A 401 -6.95 46.05 -17.46
N ALA A 402 -6.62 47.16 -16.79
CA ALA A 402 -5.24 47.50 -16.43
C ALA A 402 -4.63 46.46 -15.49
N LEU A 403 -5.37 46.05 -14.45
CA LEU A 403 -4.94 44.99 -13.53
C LEU A 403 -4.78 43.65 -14.25
N ALA A 404 -5.69 43.31 -15.17
CA ALA A 404 -5.55 42.13 -16.01
C ALA A 404 -4.27 42.18 -16.84
N GLY A 405 -3.92 43.33 -17.42
CA GLY A 405 -2.66 43.55 -18.13
C GLY A 405 -1.43 43.32 -17.25
N THR A 406 -1.40 43.85 -16.03
CA THR A 406 -0.28 43.62 -15.09
C THR A 406 -0.11 42.14 -14.74
N ASN A 407 -1.22 41.42 -14.50
CA ASN A 407 -1.19 39.98 -14.25
C ASN A 407 -0.70 39.20 -15.47
N GLU A 408 -1.02 39.64 -16.68
CA GLU A 408 -0.60 38.97 -17.91
C GLU A 408 0.91 39.08 -18.14
N ILE A 409 1.52 40.21 -17.77
CA ILE A 409 2.99 40.39 -17.77
C ILE A 409 3.64 39.43 -16.78
N GLU A 410 3.14 39.36 -15.54
CA GLU A 410 3.63 38.41 -14.51
C GLU A 410 3.52 36.96 -15.01
N LYS A 411 2.38 36.58 -15.60
CA LYS A 411 2.19 35.23 -16.18
C LYS A 411 3.19 34.91 -17.28
N LYS A 412 3.45 35.85 -18.20
CA LYS A 412 4.43 35.64 -19.28
C LYS A 412 5.85 35.50 -18.75
N LEU A 413 6.23 36.29 -17.75
CA LEU A 413 7.52 36.16 -17.07
C LEU A 413 7.67 34.80 -16.38
N VAL A 414 6.67 34.39 -15.60
CA VAL A 414 6.61 33.07 -14.96
C VAL A 414 6.68 31.95 -16.01
N ALA A 415 5.95 32.07 -17.13
CA ALA A 415 5.98 31.09 -18.20
C ALA A 415 7.35 31.00 -18.90
N SER A 416 8.08 32.11 -19.02
CA SER A 416 9.44 32.13 -19.54
C SER A 416 10.39 31.39 -18.58
N LEU A 417 10.35 31.72 -17.29
CA LEU A 417 11.17 31.08 -16.25
C LEU A 417 10.88 29.57 -16.15
N LYS A 418 9.61 29.17 -16.29
CA LYS A 418 9.20 27.75 -16.36
C LYS A 418 9.91 26.98 -17.48
N ARG A 419 10.08 27.57 -18.67
CA ARG A 419 10.75 26.91 -19.80
C ARG A 419 12.24 26.71 -19.52
N THR A 420 12.89 27.70 -18.92
CA THR A 420 14.31 27.64 -18.57
C THR A 420 14.59 26.62 -17.47
N GLN A 421 13.63 26.40 -16.56
CA GLN A 421 13.77 25.53 -15.38
C GLN A 421 13.10 24.16 -15.54
N GLY A 422 12.67 23.77 -16.75
CA GLY A 422 12.00 22.49 -16.98
C GLY A 422 12.78 21.29 -16.44
N THR A 423 14.12 21.35 -16.47
CA THR A 423 15.01 20.30 -15.97
C THR A 423 14.93 20.13 -14.46
N LEU A 424 14.93 21.22 -13.69
CA LEU A 424 14.86 21.19 -12.22
C LEU A 424 13.50 20.67 -11.73
N VAL A 425 12.42 21.11 -12.39
CA VAL A 425 11.06 20.64 -12.10
C VAL A 425 10.92 19.15 -12.41
N SER A 426 11.43 18.69 -13.55
CA SER A 426 11.31 17.29 -13.96
C SER A 426 12.01 16.40 -12.93
N GLN A 427 13.24 16.76 -12.54
CA GLN A 427 14.00 16.06 -11.49
C GLN A 427 13.25 16.03 -10.15
N LEU A 428 12.54 17.09 -9.75
CA LEU A 428 11.78 17.14 -8.50
C LEU A 428 10.43 16.38 -8.58
N ALA A 429 9.72 16.43 -9.70
CA ALA A 429 8.41 15.80 -9.87
C ALA A 429 8.48 14.27 -9.84
N ILE A 430 9.58 13.70 -10.34
CA ILE A 430 9.86 12.26 -10.31
C ILE A 430 9.90 11.70 -8.89
N HIS A 431 10.46 12.46 -7.94
CA HIS A 431 10.57 12.04 -6.53
C HIS A 431 9.21 11.86 -5.83
N VAL A 432 8.12 12.39 -6.38
CA VAL A 432 6.77 12.26 -5.79
C VAL A 432 5.77 11.54 -6.71
N GLY A 433 6.04 11.45 -8.01
CA GLY A 433 5.18 10.79 -9.01
C GLY A 433 4.95 9.29 -8.79
N ALA A 434 5.84 8.61 -8.06
CA ALA A 434 5.68 7.19 -7.68
C ALA A 434 4.42 6.89 -6.84
N ARG A 435 3.76 7.94 -6.31
CA ARG A 435 2.50 7.85 -5.56
C ARG A 435 1.27 7.55 -6.43
N ARG A 436 1.26 7.92 -7.72
CA ARG A 436 0.05 7.80 -8.57
C ARG A 436 -0.19 6.40 -9.13
N ASN A 437 0.86 5.63 -9.43
CA ASN A 437 0.71 4.31 -10.06
C ASN A 437 0.59 3.14 -9.07
N SER A 438 1.05 3.31 -7.83
CA SER A 438 1.02 2.25 -6.80
C SER A 438 -0.36 2.10 -6.14
N HIS A 439 -1.09 3.20 -5.91
CA HIS A 439 -2.38 3.15 -5.19
C HIS A 439 -3.57 2.75 -6.05
N ARG A 440 -3.48 2.85 -7.40
CA ARG A 440 -4.59 2.48 -8.30
C ARG A 440 -4.65 0.98 -8.64
N ARG A 441 -3.56 0.22 -8.42
CA ARG A 441 -3.52 -1.21 -8.79
C ARG A 441 -3.99 -2.17 -7.69
N VAL A 442 -4.17 -1.70 -6.45
CA VAL A 442 -4.66 -2.53 -5.32
C VAL A 442 -6.20 -2.52 -5.22
N ALA A 443 -6.91 -1.77 -6.08
CA ALA A 443 -8.35 -1.91 -6.21
C ALA A 443 -8.67 -3.17 -7.03
N HIS A 444 -9.31 -4.15 -6.40
CA HIS A 444 -9.80 -5.39 -7.00
C HIS A 444 -10.36 -5.21 -8.43
N PRO A 445 -10.03 -6.10 -9.38
CA PRO A 445 -10.61 -6.08 -10.72
C PRO A 445 -11.99 -6.75 -10.70
N ARG A 446 -13.01 -6.12 -10.10
CA ARG A 446 -14.41 -6.57 -10.26
C ARG A 446 -15.38 -5.40 -10.17
N ARG A 447 -15.67 -4.83 -11.35
CA ARG A 447 -17.00 -4.33 -11.78
C ARG A 447 -16.89 -3.80 -13.22
N ARG A 448 -16.77 -4.71 -14.17
CA ARG A 448 -17.33 -4.54 -15.52
C ARG A 448 -18.11 -5.80 -15.84
N ASP A 449 -19.22 -5.60 -16.55
CA ASP A 449 -20.20 -6.58 -17.02
C ASP A 449 -21.29 -7.01 -16.03
N SER A 450 -22.27 -6.11 -15.86
CA SER A 450 -23.69 -6.47 -15.95
C SER A 450 -24.50 -5.19 -16.15
N GLY A 451 -25.00 -4.96 -17.37
CA GLY A 451 -26.01 -3.92 -17.63
C GLY A 451 -25.74 -3.04 -18.85
N ARG A 452 -25.87 -3.60 -20.06
CA ARG A 452 -26.35 -2.90 -21.27
C ARG A 452 -26.61 -3.90 -22.40
N LEU A 453 -27.71 -4.64 -22.24
CA LEU A 453 -28.44 -5.24 -23.35
C LEU A 453 -29.85 -4.66 -23.31
N ALA A 454 -30.01 -3.50 -23.94
CA ALA A 454 -31.27 -3.01 -24.48
C ALA A 454 -31.01 -1.72 -25.31
N ALA A 455 -31.60 -1.69 -26.51
CA ALA A 455 -31.81 -0.52 -27.37
C ALA A 455 -30.64 -0.03 -28.27
N ARG A 456 -30.43 -0.76 -29.37
CA ARG A 456 -30.25 -0.25 -30.74
C ARG A 456 -31.26 -1.05 -31.58
N GLN A 457 -32.10 -0.55 -32.46
CA GLN A 457 -32.11 0.65 -33.31
C GLN A 457 -33.58 1.05 -33.53
N VAL A 458 -33.88 2.35 -33.56
CA VAL A 458 -34.75 2.92 -34.61
C VAL A 458 -34.20 4.32 -34.89
N GLY A 459 -33.58 4.48 -36.05
CA GLY A 459 -33.25 5.78 -36.62
C GLY A 459 -34.42 6.31 -37.45
N GLY A 460 -34.29 7.57 -37.86
CA GLY A 460 -35.06 8.11 -38.98
C GLY A 460 -36.16 9.05 -38.57
N ALA A 461 -35.84 10.33 -38.65
CA ALA A 461 -36.81 11.40 -38.62
C ALA A 461 -37.68 11.40 -39.89
N THR A 462 -38.82 12.10 -39.76
CA THR A 462 -39.60 12.81 -40.79
C THR A 462 -40.63 12.07 -41.66
N HIS A 463 -41.83 12.65 -41.57
CA HIS A 463 -42.89 12.84 -42.58
C HIS A 463 -43.97 11.75 -42.73
N GLY A 464 -45.19 12.18 -42.39
CA GLY A 464 -46.43 11.47 -42.61
C GLY A 464 -46.92 11.53 -44.06
N GLY A 465 -47.75 10.56 -44.41
CA GLY A 465 -48.36 10.45 -45.72
C GLY A 465 -49.19 9.18 -45.89
N THR A 466 -50.39 9.19 -45.31
CA THR A 466 -51.65 8.57 -45.81
C THR A 466 -51.68 7.21 -46.55
N ARG A 467 -52.54 6.35 -46.00
CA ARG A 467 -53.52 5.43 -46.66
C ARG A 467 -53.05 4.12 -47.29
N GLY A 468 -53.69 3.02 -46.86
CA GLY A 468 -54.08 1.94 -47.78
C GLY A 468 -54.07 0.52 -47.22
N ARG A 469 -55.23 0.07 -46.72
CA ARG A 469 -55.87 -1.27 -46.84
C ARG A 469 -55.01 -2.55 -46.89
N GLY A 470 -55.41 -3.55 -46.09
CA GLY A 470 -55.31 -4.96 -46.48
C GLY A 470 -55.00 -5.95 -45.34
N ARG A 471 -56.05 -6.47 -44.70
CA ARG A 471 -56.08 -7.79 -44.01
C ARG A 471 -56.07 -8.92 -45.06
N PRO A 472 -56.02 -10.23 -44.69
CA PRO A 472 -55.23 -10.92 -43.65
C PRO A 472 -54.72 -12.32 -44.15
N ALA A 473 -54.41 -13.20 -43.19
CA ALA A 473 -54.21 -14.67 -43.24
C ALA A 473 -52.73 -15.10 -43.38
N ALA A 474 -52.20 -16.02 -42.57
CA ALA A 474 -52.75 -16.89 -41.53
C ALA A 474 -51.68 -17.12 -40.44
#